data_AF-A0AAD8GM86-F1
#
_entry.id   AF-A0AAD8GM86-F1
#
_cell.length_a   1.000
_cell.length_b   1.000
_cell.length_c   1.000
_cell.angle_alpha   90.00
_cell.angle_beta   90.00
_cell.angle_gamma   90.00
#
_symmetry.space_group_name_H-M   'P 1'
#
loop_
_entity.id
_entity.type
_entity.pdbx_description
1 polymer ?
#
loop_
_entity_poly.entity_id
_entity_poly.type
_entity_poly.pdbx_seq_one_letter_code
_entity_poly.pdbx_strand_id
1 'polypeptide(L)'
;MQEKRKGRKGKKKKKFRKKRGCDSYKAATSSQYDVLQTRIKELKEASENEVWMLARMCQLENKIFAVGEPSYSARRTRVKRVREGLKSSLRSRIELIESYAKISSMIEIEVEMDTDVLAAEAASNAVHIA
;
A
#
# COMPACT_ATOMS: atom_id res chain seq x y z
N MET A 1 40.38 -9.57 -43.45
CA MET A 1 38.98 -9.61 -42.96
C MET A 1 38.92 -10.12 -41.51
N GLN A 2 39.15 -9.32 -40.45
CA GLN A 2 38.96 -9.81 -39.06
C GLN A 2 38.40 -8.80 -38.03
N GLU A 3 37.92 -7.62 -38.44
CA GLU A 3 37.63 -6.55 -37.46
C GLU A 3 36.15 -6.36 -37.07
N LYS A 4 35.27 -7.35 -37.29
CA LYS A 4 33.83 -7.21 -36.97
C LYS A 4 33.31 -8.05 -35.79
N ARG A 5 34.13 -8.89 -35.16
CA ARG A 5 33.65 -9.84 -34.12
C ARG A 5 33.77 -9.34 -32.67
N LYS A 6 34.63 -8.36 -32.35
CA LYS A 6 34.81 -7.87 -30.96
C LYS A 6 33.65 -6.97 -30.48
N GLY A 7 33.00 -6.20 -31.35
CA GLY A 7 31.88 -5.32 -30.99
C GLY A 7 30.57 -6.04 -30.59
N ARG A 8 30.29 -7.22 -31.15
CA ARG A 8 29.06 -7.99 -30.84
C ARG A 8 29.08 -8.61 -29.45
N LYS A 9 30.24 -9.04 -28.93
CA LYS A 9 30.36 -9.61 -27.57
C LYS A 9 30.17 -8.53 -26.48
N GLY A 10 30.68 -7.32 -26.70
CA GLY A 10 30.48 -6.18 -25.81
C GLY A 10 29.01 -5.72 -25.75
N LYS A 11 28.34 -5.63 -26.90
CA LYS A 11 26.91 -5.28 -26.97
C LYS A 11 26.01 -6.33 -26.31
N LYS A 12 26.29 -7.63 -26.48
CA LYS A 12 25.56 -8.72 -25.80
C LYS A 12 25.76 -8.69 -24.27
N LYS A 13 26.99 -8.47 -23.79
CA LYS A 13 27.27 -8.32 -22.34
C LYS A 13 26.56 -7.10 -21.74
N LYS A 14 26.53 -5.96 -22.43
CA LYS A 14 25.80 -4.75 -21.99
C LYS A 14 24.28 -4.98 -21.95
N LYS A 15 23.69 -5.58 -22.99
CA LYS A 15 22.26 -5.95 -23.00
C LYS A 15 21.89 -6.91 -21.86
N PHE A 16 22.73 -7.91 -21.59
CA PHE A 16 22.46 -8.90 -20.53
C PHE A 16 22.58 -8.31 -19.11
N ARG A 17 23.52 -7.39 -18.88
CA ARG A 17 23.59 -6.62 -17.60
C ARG A 17 22.40 -5.70 -17.43
N LYS A 18 21.95 -5.01 -18.49
CA LYS A 18 20.78 -4.12 -18.44
C LYS A 18 19.49 -4.91 -18.16
N LYS A 19 19.32 -6.08 -18.78
CA LYS A 19 18.17 -6.97 -18.54
C LYS A 19 18.10 -7.47 -17.10
N ARG A 20 19.22 -7.99 -16.56
CA ARG A 20 19.27 -8.46 -15.15
C ARG A 20 18.96 -7.37 -14.11
N GLY A 21 19.36 -6.12 -14.37
CA GLY A 21 19.06 -5.00 -13.48
C GLY A 21 17.57 -4.63 -13.48
N CYS A 22 16.91 -4.71 -14.63
CA CYS A 22 15.48 -4.46 -14.76
C CYS A 22 14.65 -5.57 -14.08
N ASP A 23 15.03 -6.84 -14.27
CA ASP A 23 14.35 -7.97 -13.62
C ASP A 23 14.46 -7.90 -12.08
N SER A 24 15.62 -7.50 -11.54
CA SER A 24 15.78 -7.32 -10.10
C SER A 24 15.01 -6.13 -9.54
N TYR A 25 14.87 -5.05 -10.32
CA TYR A 25 14.10 -3.88 -9.93
C TYR A 25 12.61 -4.23 -9.82
N LYS A 26 12.05 -4.85 -10.86
CA LYS A 26 10.65 -5.29 -10.87
C LYS A 26 10.32 -6.25 -9.73
N ALA A 27 11.21 -7.22 -9.46
CA ALA A 27 11.03 -8.15 -8.35
C ALA A 27 11.03 -7.44 -6.98
N ALA A 28 11.91 -6.48 -6.77
CA ALA A 28 11.97 -5.70 -5.52
C ALA A 28 10.72 -4.83 -5.33
N THR A 29 10.24 -4.21 -6.42
CA THR A 29 9.04 -3.35 -6.39
C THR A 29 7.76 -4.16 -6.15
N SER A 30 7.64 -5.35 -6.74
CA SER A 30 6.54 -6.29 -6.45
C SER A 30 6.54 -6.74 -4.99
N SER A 31 7.71 -7.05 -4.43
CA SER A 31 7.80 -7.44 -3.02
C SER A 31 7.39 -6.30 -2.07
N GLN A 32 7.73 -5.05 -2.39
CA GLN A 32 7.28 -3.89 -1.60
C GLN A 32 5.77 -3.69 -1.69
N TYR A 33 5.20 -3.88 -2.88
CA TYR A 33 3.76 -3.85 -3.09
C TYR A 33 3.03 -4.90 -2.23
N ASP A 34 3.50 -6.16 -2.22
CA ASP A 34 2.90 -7.23 -1.43
C ASP A 34 2.92 -6.95 0.08
N VAL A 35 4.01 -6.34 0.57
CA VAL A 35 4.13 -5.90 1.96
C VAL A 35 3.11 -4.80 2.28
N LEU A 36 2.97 -3.80 1.40
CA LEU A 36 1.98 -2.73 1.58
C LEU A 36 0.56 -3.27 1.57
N GLN A 37 0.23 -4.19 0.66
CA GLN A 37 -1.09 -4.82 0.59
C GLN A 37 -1.41 -5.61 1.86
N THR A 38 -0.44 -6.38 2.35
CA THR A 38 -0.58 -7.11 3.62
C THR A 38 -0.84 -6.14 4.76
N ARG A 39 -0.09 -5.04 4.83
CA ARG A 39 -0.22 -4.04 5.90
C ARG A 39 -1.55 -3.28 5.86
N ILE A 40 -2.02 -2.91 4.67
CA ILE A 40 -3.33 -2.29 4.46
C ILE A 40 -4.43 -3.24 4.94
N LYS A 41 -4.35 -4.53 4.60
CA LYS A 41 -5.31 -5.54 5.04
C LYS A 41 -5.37 -5.68 6.56
N GLU A 42 -4.21 -5.80 7.22
CA GLU A 42 -4.14 -5.86 8.69
C GLU A 42 -4.73 -4.60 9.35
N LEU A 43 -4.41 -3.42 8.81
CA LEU A 43 -4.94 -2.15 9.32
C LEU A 43 -6.46 -2.07 9.13
N LYS A 44 -7.00 -2.57 8.01
CA LYS A 44 -8.43 -2.64 7.74
C LYS A 44 -9.14 -3.52 8.77
N GLU A 45 -8.68 -4.76 8.97
CA GLU A 45 -9.25 -5.71 9.94
C GLU A 45 -9.22 -5.13 11.36
N ALA A 46 -8.11 -4.52 11.75
CA ALA A 46 -8.00 -3.90 13.07
C ALA A 46 -8.88 -2.65 13.21
N SER A 47 -9.10 -1.88 12.14
CA SER A 47 -10.02 -0.73 12.14
C SER A 47 -11.48 -1.18 12.23
N GLU A 48 -11.86 -2.27 11.58
CA GLU A 48 -13.20 -2.87 11.70
C GLU A 48 -13.51 -3.25 13.16
N ASN A 49 -12.55 -3.88 13.84
CA ASN A 49 -12.68 -4.22 15.26
C ASN A 49 -12.84 -2.97 16.15
N GLU A 50 -12.08 -1.91 15.89
CA GLU A 50 -12.21 -0.65 16.62
C GLU A 50 -13.57 0.03 16.36
N VAL A 51 -14.13 -0.04 15.15
CA VAL A 51 -15.48 0.45 14.83
C VAL A 51 -16.54 -0.33 15.62
N TRP A 52 -16.42 -1.66 15.68
CA TRP A 52 -17.31 -2.50 16.49
C TRP A 52 -17.25 -2.13 17.98
N MET A 53 -16.05 -1.92 18.52
CA MET A 53 -15.86 -1.45 19.89
C MET A 53 -16.47 -0.07 20.10
N LEU A 54 -16.28 0.86 19.16
CA LEU A 54 -16.82 2.21 19.23
C LEU A 54 -18.35 2.19 19.27
N ALA A 55 -18.99 1.40 18.41
CA ALA A 55 -20.43 1.21 18.41
C ALA A 55 -20.92 0.68 19.77
N ARG A 56 -20.20 -0.29 20.35
CA ARG A 56 -20.53 -0.84 21.66
C ARG A 56 -20.37 0.20 22.78
N MET A 57 -19.35 1.04 22.71
CA MET A 57 -19.14 2.13 23.67
C MET A 57 -20.22 3.21 23.57
N CYS A 58 -20.64 3.58 22.36
CA CYS A 58 -21.77 4.49 22.14
C CYS A 58 -23.07 3.93 22.74
N GLN A 59 -23.36 2.65 22.53
CA GLN A 59 -24.52 2.00 23.15
C GLN A 59 -24.45 2.04 24.68
N LEU A 60 -23.27 1.77 25.25
CA LEU A 60 -23.08 1.80 26.70
C LEU A 60 -23.26 3.23 27.27
N GLU A 61 -22.75 4.24 26.58
CA GLU A 61 -22.91 5.64 26.98
C GLU A 61 -24.39 6.06 26.97
N ASN A 62 -25.13 5.68 25.92
CA ASN A 62 -26.58 5.96 25.82
C ASN A 62 -27.36 5.28 26.95
N LYS A 63 -27.01 4.03 27.29
CA LYS A 63 -27.63 3.32 28.42
C LYS A 63 -27.34 4.00 29.75
N ILE A 64 -26.09 4.43 29.99
CA ILE A 64 -25.73 5.17 31.20
C ILE A 64 -26.48 6.49 31.26
N PHE A 65 -26.58 7.21 30.14
CA PHE A 65 -27.31 8.46 30.06
C PHE A 65 -28.80 8.29 30.37
N ALA A 66 -29.44 7.24 29.86
CA ALA A 66 -30.85 6.96 30.09
C ALA A 66 -31.21 6.66 31.56
N VAL A 67 -30.27 6.17 32.37
CA VAL A 67 -30.47 5.92 33.80
C VAL A 67 -30.51 7.23 34.62
N GLY A 68 -29.98 8.33 34.08
CA GLY A 68 -29.96 9.64 34.75
C GLY A 68 -28.79 9.86 35.72
N GLU A 69 -28.60 11.12 36.13
CA GLU A 69 -27.56 11.56 37.08
C GLU A 69 -28.12 11.64 38.52
N PRO A 70 -27.29 11.50 39.58
CA PRO A 70 -25.82 11.57 39.61
C PRO A 70 -25.11 10.20 39.61
N SER A 71 -25.87 9.10 39.67
CA SER A 71 -25.41 7.76 40.08
C SER A 71 -24.38 7.11 39.15
N TYR A 72 -24.03 7.71 38.01
CA TYR A 72 -23.05 7.15 37.08
C TYR A 72 -22.13 8.19 36.40
N SER A 73 -22.09 9.43 36.86
CA SER A 73 -21.25 10.52 36.31
C SER A 73 -19.78 10.11 36.07
N ALA A 74 -19.15 9.45 37.06
CA ALA A 74 -17.78 8.95 36.95
C ALA A 74 -17.63 7.87 35.87
N ARG A 75 -18.59 6.95 35.78
CA ARG A 75 -18.60 5.89 34.75
C ARG A 75 -18.82 6.47 33.37
N ARG A 76 -19.75 7.43 33.24
CA ARG A 76 -20.02 8.17 32.00
C ARG A 76 -18.77 8.86 31.49
N THR A 77 -18.04 9.54 32.37
CA THR A 77 -16.77 10.21 32.03
C THR A 77 -15.72 9.22 31.52
N ARG A 78 -15.59 8.05 32.15
CA ARG A 78 -14.66 6.99 31.68
C ARG A 78 -15.06 6.45 30.31
N VAL A 79 -16.34 6.14 30.10
CA VAL A 79 -16.87 5.65 28.82
C VAL A 79 -16.66 6.67 27.71
N LYS A 80 -16.94 7.95 27.98
CA LYS A 80 -16.71 9.05 27.04
C LYS A 80 -15.23 9.16 26.63
N ARG A 81 -14.30 9.07 27.59
CA ARG A 81 -12.85 9.10 27.33
C ARG A 81 -12.40 7.95 26.43
N VAL A 82 -12.86 6.73 26.71
CA VAL A 82 -12.53 5.56 25.87
C VAL A 82 -13.10 5.73 24.46
N ARG A 83 -14.34 6.22 24.32
CA ARG A 83 -14.95 6.50 23.02
C ARG A 83 -14.14 7.51 22.21
N GLU A 84 -13.70 8.60 22.84
CA GLU A 84 -12.86 9.61 22.19
C GLU A 84 -11.49 9.05 21.79
N GLY A 85 -10.89 8.22 22.66
CA GLY A 85 -9.65 7.50 22.34
C GLY A 85 -9.80 6.58 21.11
N LEU A 86 -10.89 5.81 21.04
CA LEU A 86 -11.20 4.96 19.88
C LEU A 86 -11.39 5.79 18.60
N LYS A 87 -12.08 6.93 18.67
CA LYS A 87 -12.23 7.83 17.51
C LYS A 87 -10.89 8.39 17.03
N SER A 88 -10.04 8.81 17.97
CA SER A 88 -8.70 9.32 17.66
C SER A 88 -7.83 8.24 17.01
N SER A 89 -7.82 7.03 17.57
CA SER A 89 -7.10 5.87 17.03
C SER A 89 -7.57 5.50 15.63
N LEU A 90 -8.89 5.38 15.43
CA LEU A 90 -9.49 5.07 14.12
C LEU A 90 -9.10 6.09 13.06
N ARG A 91 -9.14 7.39 13.40
CA ARG A 91 -8.73 8.45 12.47
C ARG A 91 -7.27 8.29 12.03
N SER A 92 -6.35 8.08 12.97
CA SER A 92 -4.94 7.86 12.65
C SER A 92 -4.72 6.60 11.82
N ARG A 93 -5.48 5.52 12.05
CA ARG A 93 -5.41 4.30 11.22
C ARG A 93 -5.90 4.55 9.80
N ILE A 94 -6.99 5.29 9.62
CA ILE A 94 -7.50 5.65 8.28
C ILE A 94 -6.45 6.49 7.52
N GLU A 95 -5.87 7.49 8.17
CA GLU A 95 -4.82 8.33 7.58
C GLU A 95 -3.58 7.50 7.16
N LEU A 96 -3.24 6.47 7.94
CA LEU A 96 -2.15 5.54 7.61
C LEU A 96 -2.50 4.63 6.42
N ILE A 97 -3.73 4.11 6.37
CA ILE A 97 -4.22 3.32 5.22
C ILE A 97 -4.18 4.17 3.94
N GLU A 98 -4.66 5.41 3.99
CA GLU A 98 -4.62 6.33 2.85
C GLU A 98 -3.18 6.59 2.38
N SER A 99 -2.24 6.74 3.32
CA SER A 99 -0.83 6.94 3.01
C SER A 99 -0.22 5.73 2.31
N TYR A 100 -0.50 4.51 2.79
CA TYR A 100 -0.05 3.28 2.13
C TYR A 100 -0.71 3.06 0.78
N ALA A 101 -2.00 3.38 0.63
CA ALA A 101 -2.70 3.28 -0.66
C ALA A 101 -2.09 4.20 -1.71
N LYS A 102 -1.68 5.43 -1.33
CA LYS A 102 -0.96 6.35 -2.23
C LYS A 102 0.36 5.79 -2.72
N ILE A 103 1.16 5.20 -1.82
CA ILE A 103 2.44 4.57 -2.19
C ILE A 103 2.19 3.35 -3.08
N SER A 104 1.19 2.54 -2.75
CA SER A 104 0.78 1.38 -3.56
C SER A 104 0.44 1.78 -4.99
N SER A 105 -0.35 2.85 -5.18
CA SER A 105 -0.71 3.36 -6.50
C SER A 105 0.49 3.90 -7.27
N MET A 106 1.42 4.59 -6.59
CA MET A 106 2.65 5.07 -7.22
C MET A 106 3.50 3.90 -7.76
N ILE A 107 3.59 2.82 -6.98
CA ILE A 107 4.28 1.58 -7.38
C ILE A 107 3.59 0.92 -8.58
N GLU A 108 2.26 0.80 -8.56
CA GLU A 108 1.49 0.24 -9.69
C GLU A 108 1.78 1.00 -10.99
N ILE A 109 1.68 2.34 -10.95
CA ILE A 109 1.94 3.20 -12.10
C ILE A 109 3.38 3.01 -12.62
N GLU A 110 4.37 2.96 -11.73
CA GLU A 110 5.77 2.80 -12.13
C GLU A 110 6.03 1.45 -12.81
N VAL A 111 5.42 0.38 -12.31
CA VAL A 111 5.52 -0.97 -12.91
C VAL A 111 4.80 -1.05 -14.25
N GLU A 112 3.62 -0.43 -14.37
CA GLU A 112 2.86 -0.34 -15.62
C GLU A 112 3.65 0.42 -16.69
N MET A 113 4.16 1.60 -16.36
CA MET A 113 4.98 2.42 -17.26
C MET A 113 6.22 1.67 -17.78
N ASP A 114 6.95 0.98 -16.90
CA ASP A 114 8.11 0.17 -17.28
C ASP A 114 7.76 -1.01 -18.19
N THR A 115 6.51 -1.46 -18.17
CA THR A 115 6.02 -2.56 -19.00
C THR A 115 5.61 -2.05 -20.38
N ASP A 116 4.91 -0.91 -20.43
CA ASP A 116 4.49 -0.26 -21.67
C ASP A 116 5.68 0.22 -22.51
N VAL A 117 6.72 0.77 -21.86
CA VAL A 117 7.95 1.18 -22.56
C VAL A 117 8.63 0.00 -23.24
N LEU A 118 8.74 -1.15 -22.56
CA LEU A 118 9.33 -2.36 -23.13
C LEU A 118 8.52 -2.89 -24.32
N ALA A 119 7.19 -2.83 -24.25
CA ALA A 119 6.30 -3.23 -25.33
C ALA A 119 6.46 -2.31 -26.56
N ALA A 120 6.51 -0.99 -26.36
CA ALA A 120 6.73 -0.01 -27.42
C ALA A 120 8.10 -0.17 -28.10
N GLU A 121 9.17 -0.38 -27.32
CA GLU A 121 10.51 -0.66 -27.86
C GLU A 121 10.54 -1.96 -28.68
N ALA A 122 9.83 -3.00 -28.24
CA ALA A 122 9.75 -4.27 -28.97
C ALA A 122 9.01 -4.10 -30.31
N ALA A 123 7.87 -3.38 -30.30
CA ALA A 123 7.09 -3.09 -31.50
C ALA A 123 7.88 -2.25 -32.51
N SER A 124 8.58 -1.20 -32.07
CA SER A 124 9.43 -0.37 -32.95
C SER A 124 10.57 -1.16 -33.59
N ASN A 125 11.24 -2.03 -32.81
CA ASN A 125 12.30 -2.89 -33.35
C ASN A 125 11.77 -3.91 -34.37
N ALA A 126 10.54 -4.41 -34.20
CA ALA A 126 9.92 -5.33 -35.16
C ALA A 126 9.62 -4.63 -36.50
N VAL A 127 9.13 -3.39 -36.46
CA VAL A 127 8.85 -2.59 -37.67
C VAL A 127 10.13 -2.22 -38.44
N HIS A 128 11.26 -2.05 -37.75
CA HIS A 128 12.52 -1.68 -38.39
C HIS A 128 13.29 -2.88 -39.00
N ILE A 129 12.83 -4.11 -38.74
CA ILE A 129 13.43 -5.36 -39.24
C ILE A 129 12.63 -5.96 -40.42
N ALA A 130 11.35 -5.62 -40.54
CA ALA A 130 10.50 -5.94 -41.69
C ALA A 130 10.76 -4.97 -42.86
#